data_AF-A0A2D6MIA2-F1
#
_entry.id   AF-A0A2D6MIA2-F1
#
_cell.length_a   1.000
_cell.length_b   1.000
_cell.length_c   1.000
_cell.angle_alpha   90.00
_cell.angle_beta   90.00
_cell.angle_gamma   90.00
#
_symmetry.space_group_name_H-M   'P 1'
#
loop_
_entity.id
_entity.type
_entity.pdbx_description
1 polymer ?
#
loop_
_entity_poly.entity_id
_entity_poly.type
_entity_poly.pdbx_seq_one_letter_code
_entity_poly.pdbx_strand_id
1 'polypeptide(L)'
;MWQLQSGAAVDTLGGYKIKLPDDTYGNQLVYPDEDITDGVRVEYTSLDEPFVAEALETTTVVASGTGIEFIDGGGFADRITDTAGGLGDLAVDDKIRIIGSASNDGDYTITVDGGAGSISVATGSLTDEDPGESIIIYQIPKEVASPDETSHVNLNRMLSLAVVCYVMAQLAVDPKEQGYYMNLFWRKVGDSESNKRQVATIMVSSPYAIK
;
A
#
# COMPACT_ATOMS: atom_id res chain seq x y z
N MET A 1 -9.74 0.92 -34.70
CA MET A 1 -10.67 1.18 -35.81
C MET A 1 -11.29 -0.17 -36.18
N TRP A 2 -12.62 -0.32 -36.10
CA TRP A 2 -13.31 -1.59 -36.41
C TRP A 2 -13.23 -1.86 -37.91
N GLN A 3 -13.01 -3.13 -38.31
CA GLN A 3 -13.12 -3.50 -39.71
C GLN A 3 -14.31 -4.43 -39.94
N LEU A 4 -15.17 -4.04 -40.88
CA LEU A 4 -16.30 -4.81 -41.37
C LEU A 4 -15.80 -5.67 -42.54
N GLN A 5 -15.81 -6.99 -42.38
CA GLN A 5 -15.37 -7.88 -43.46
C GLN A 5 -16.59 -8.44 -44.22
N SER A 6 -16.69 -8.11 -45.51
CA SER A 6 -17.73 -8.64 -46.39
C SER A 6 -17.20 -9.84 -47.19
N GLY A 7 -17.60 -11.05 -46.81
CA GLY A 7 -17.68 -12.19 -47.72
C GLY A 7 -16.72 -13.37 -47.44
N ALA A 8 -17.31 -14.50 -47.05
CA ALA A 8 -17.03 -15.84 -47.58
C ALA A 8 -18.02 -16.86 -46.97
N ALA A 9 -18.96 -17.35 -47.77
CA ALA A 9 -20.08 -18.19 -47.33
C ALA A 9 -19.77 -19.70 -47.36
N VAL A 10 -18.71 -20.14 -46.68
CA VAL A 10 -18.43 -21.58 -46.52
C VAL A 10 -17.60 -21.86 -45.27
N ASP A 11 -18.08 -22.77 -44.41
CA ASP A 11 -17.38 -23.26 -43.22
C ASP A 11 -17.16 -24.79 -43.33
N THR A 12 -16.25 -25.37 -42.52
CA THR A 12 -15.87 -26.78 -42.61
C THR A 12 -16.16 -27.52 -41.30
N LEU A 13 -17.16 -28.40 -41.30
CA LEU A 13 -17.50 -29.24 -40.15
C LEU A 13 -17.24 -30.72 -40.47
N GLY A 14 -16.35 -31.35 -39.70
CA GLY A 14 -16.03 -32.77 -39.88
C GLY A 14 -15.47 -33.13 -41.27
N GLY A 15 -14.78 -32.20 -41.93
CA GLY A 15 -14.19 -32.41 -43.27
C GLY A 15 -15.10 -32.10 -44.45
N TYR A 16 -16.37 -31.73 -44.22
CA TYR A 16 -17.30 -31.32 -45.27
C TYR A 16 -17.51 -29.81 -45.27
N LYS A 17 -17.52 -29.19 -46.47
CA LYS A 17 -17.81 -27.77 -46.64
C LYS A 17 -19.32 -27.54 -46.62
N ILE A 18 -19.80 -26.76 -45.65
CA ILE A 18 -21.20 -26.41 -45.48
C ILE A 18 -21.43 -24.93 -45.78
N LYS A 19 -22.50 -24.62 -46.53
CA LYS A 19 -22.95 -23.26 -46.76
C LYS A 19 -23.86 -22.86 -45.60
N LEU A 20 -23.49 -21.82 -44.86
CA LEU A 20 -24.29 -21.34 -43.73
C LEU A 20 -25.52 -20.55 -44.21
N PRO A 21 -26.67 -20.63 -43.52
CA PRO A 21 -27.88 -19.88 -43.88
C PRO A 21 -27.70 -18.36 -43.74
N ASP A 22 -28.28 -17.58 -44.66
CA ASP A 22 -28.10 -16.13 -44.76
C ASP A 22 -28.59 -15.34 -43.53
N ASP A 23 -29.40 -15.94 -42.65
CA ASP A 23 -29.93 -15.29 -41.45
C ASP A 23 -28.97 -15.32 -40.23
N THR A 24 -27.80 -15.97 -40.36
CA THR A 24 -26.76 -15.96 -39.31
C THR A 24 -25.70 -14.86 -39.56
N TYR A 25 -25.93 -13.95 -40.52
CA TYR A 25 -25.06 -12.81 -40.81
C TYR A 25 -25.48 -11.55 -40.05
N GLY A 26 -25.52 -11.64 -38.72
CA GLY A 26 -25.35 -10.43 -37.91
C GLY A 26 -23.88 -9.99 -37.98
N ASN A 27 -23.63 -8.69 -38.07
CA ASN A 27 -22.29 -8.11 -37.91
C ASN A 27 -21.62 -8.72 -36.67
N GLN A 28 -20.66 -9.62 -36.84
CA GLN A 28 -19.90 -10.15 -35.73
C GLN A 28 -18.75 -9.18 -35.42
N LEU A 29 -18.74 -8.69 -34.18
CA LEU A 29 -17.62 -7.95 -33.62
C LEU A 29 -16.50 -8.97 -33.35
N VAL A 30 -15.58 -9.10 -34.30
CA VAL A 30 -14.33 -9.82 -34.08
C VAL A 30 -13.44 -8.90 -33.26
N TYR A 31 -13.03 -9.37 -32.08
CA TYR A 31 -12.01 -8.67 -31.28
C TYR A 31 -10.72 -8.63 -32.10
N PRO A 32 -10.02 -7.49 -32.17
CA PRO A 32 -8.73 -7.45 -32.82
C PRO A 32 -7.77 -8.44 -32.15
N ASP A 33 -6.94 -9.12 -32.95
CA ASP A 33 -5.83 -9.92 -32.42
C ASP A 33 -5.01 -9.06 -31.46
N GLU A 34 -4.77 -9.53 -30.24
CA GLU A 34 -3.98 -8.84 -29.21
C GLU A 34 -2.47 -8.79 -29.53
N ASP A 35 -2.09 -9.05 -30.78
CA ASP A 35 -0.73 -8.88 -31.27
C ASP A 35 -0.46 -7.38 -31.46
N ILE A 36 0.11 -6.80 -30.40
CA ILE A 36 0.54 -5.40 -30.37
C ILE A 36 1.70 -5.24 -31.35
N THR A 37 1.41 -4.76 -32.55
CA THR A 37 2.45 -4.47 -33.57
C THR A 37 3.29 -3.26 -33.16
N ASP A 38 2.72 -2.32 -32.39
CA ASP A 38 3.42 -1.23 -31.71
C ASP A 38 2.64 -0.85 -30.43
N GLY A 39 3.28 -1.01 -29.27
CA GLY A 39 2.72 -0.63 -27.97
C GLY A 39 3.49 -1.23 -26.78
N VAL A 40 3.38 -0.59 -25.61
CA VAL A 40 4.01 -1.05 -24.37
C VAL A 40 3.10 -2.07 -23.68
N ARG A 41 3.52 -3.34 -23.63
CA ARG A 41 2.88 -4.38 -22.81
C ARG A 41 3.40 -4.26 -21.37
N VAL A 42 2.49 -4.03 -20.42
CA VAL A 42 2.81 -4.08 -19.00
C VAL A 42 1.99 -5.20 -18.37
N GLU A 43 2.65 -6.28 -17.97
CA GLU A 43 2.04 -7.41 -17.28
C GLU A 43 2.21 -7.21 -15.78
N TYR A 44 1.11 -7.11 -15.03
CA TYR A 44 1.14 -7.01 -13.57
C TYR A 44 0.84 -8.37 -12.95
N THR A 45 1.74 -8.82 -12.07
CA THR A 45 1.48 -9.90 -11.09
C THR A 45 0.50 -9.39 -10.04
N SER A 46 -0.50 -10.18 -9.68
CA SER A 46 -1.50 -9.86 -8.67
C SER A 46 -0.86 -9.47 -7.33
N LEU A 47 -1.45 -8.48 -6.66
CA LEU A 47 -1.13 -8.11 -5.27
C LEU A 47 -1.90 -9.06 -4.35
N ASP A 48 -1.26 -10.14 -3.90
CA ASP A 48 -1.85 -11.12 -2.95
C ASP A 48 -1.77 -10.67 -1.49
N GLU A 49 -1.00 -9.62 -1.18
CA GLU A 49 -0.86 -9.08 0.18
C GLU A 49 -1.34 -7.63 0.26
N PRO A 50 -1.97 -7.21 1.38
CA PRO A 50 -2.37 -5.82 1.59
C PRO A 50 -1.13 -4.92 1.48
N PHE A 51 -1.29 -3.83 0.74
CA PHE A 51 -0.21 -2.98 0.22
C PHE A 51 0.74 -2.42 1.29
N VAL A 52 0.30 -2.31 2.56
CA VAL A 52 1.14 -1.96 3.72
C VAL A 52 0.47 -2.55 4.97
N ALA A 53 1.16 -3.44 5.71
CA ALA A 53 0.64 -4.02 6.96
C ALA A 53 0.68 -3.01 8.12
N GLU A 54 1.71 -2.16 8.19
CA GLU A 54 1.90 -1.19 9.29
C GLU A 54 2.27 0.20 8.75
N ALA A 55 1.47 1.22 9.11
CA ALA A 55 1.66 2.60 8.68
C ALA A 55 2.84 3.26 9.44
N LEU A 56 4.08 3.12 8.96
CA LEU A 56 5.29 3.71 9.56
C LEU A 56 5.38 5.26 9.50
N GLU A 57 4.27 5.99 9.63
CA GLU A 57 4.26 7.42 9.35
C GLU A 57 4.67 8.31 10.52
N THR A 58 4.52 7.92 11.80
CA THR A 58 5.15 8.64 12.93
C THR A 58 5.18 7.78 14.19
N THR A 59 6.36 7.55 14.75
CA THR A 59 6.49 7.15 16.17
C THR A 59 6.50 8.42 17.01
N THR A 60 5.40 8.73 17.69
CA THR A 60 5.31 9.88 18.59
C THR A 60 5.83 9.49 19.97
N VAL A 61 6.70 10.31 20.58
CA VAL A 61 6.98 10.19 22.02
C VAL A 61 5.70 10.59 22.74
N VAL A 62 5.15 9.68 23.53
CA VAL A 62 3.93 9.92 24.28
C VAL A 62 4.24 10.29 25.72
N ALA A 63 5.17 9.57 26.34
CA ALA A 63 5.65 9.90 27.68
C ALA A 63 7.17 9.77 27.76
N SER A 64 7.79 10.63 28.57
CA SER A 64 9.20 10.52 28.88
C SER A 64 9.50 11.14 30.23
N GLY A 65 10.29 10.46 31.05
CA GLY A 65 10.71 10.99 32.34
C GLY A 65 11.09 9.91 33.32
N THR A 66 11.31 10.33 34.57
CA THR A 66 11.70 9.45 35.69
C THR A 66 10.53 9.04 36.57
N GLY A 67 9.31 9.47 36.23
CA GLY A 67 8.09 9.22 37.00
C GLY A 67 7.28 8.03 36.49
N ILE A 68 7.88 7.22 35.61
CA ILE A 68 7.27 6.05 34.98
C ILE A 68 7.64 4.81 35.79
N GLU A 69 6.64 4.04 36.19
CA GLU A 69 6.76 2.83 37.00
C GLU A 69 6.07 1.65 36.30
N PHE A 70 6.63 0.46 36.48
CA PHE A 70 6.10 -0.80 35.94
C PHE A 70 5.64 -1.70 37.08
N ILE A 71 4.40 -2.17 37.01
CA ILE A 71 3.77 -2.99 38.04
C ILE A 71 3.33 -4.31 37.40
N ASP A 72 3.91 -5.42 37.86
CA ASP A 72 3.48 -6.79 37.58
C ASP A 72 2.16 -7.07 38.32
N GLY A 73 1.10 -7.32 37.55
CA GLY A 73 -0.23 -7.63 38.10
C GLY A 73 -0.31 -9.05 38.68
N GLY A 74 0.72 -9.87 38.48
CA GLY A 74 0.78 -11.28 38.81
C GLY A 74 -0.24 -12.08 38.00
N GLY A 75 -1.40 -12.36 38.60
CA GLY A 75 -2.50 -13.04 37.90
C GLY A 75 -3.45 -12.09 37.14
N PHE A 76 -3.19 -10.78 37.20
CA PHE A 76 -4.00 -9.73 36.58
C PHE A 76 -3.20 -8.99 35.50
N ALA A 77 -3.81 -8.03 34.82
CA ALA A 77 -3.12 -7.23 33.81
C ALA A 77 -2.01 -6.39 34.46
N ASP A 78 -0.87 -6.31 33.79
CA ASP A 78 0.27 -5.51 34.26
C ASP A 78 0.02 -4.04 33.94
N ARG A 79 0.62 -3.13 34.71
CA ARG A 79 0.33 -1.70 34.62
C ARG A 79 1.59 -0.87 34.44
N ILE A 80 1.48 0.13 33.58
CA ILE A 80 2.47 1.21 33.46
C ILE A 80 1.81 2.46 34.03
N THR A 81 2.44 3.09 35.01
CA THR A 81 1.96 4.31 35.65
C THR A 81 2.88 5.47 35.31
N ASP A 82 2.33 6.67 35.17
CA ASP A 82 3.10 7.89 35.00
C ASP A 82 2.56 8.98 35.93
N THR A 83 3.42 9.41 36.86
CA THR A 83 3.10 10.49 37.80
C THR A 83 2.92 11.86 37.12
N ALA A 84 3.50 12.06 35.93
CA ALA A 84 3.35 13.30 35.16
C ALA A 84 2.05 13.34 34.33
N GLY A 85 1.36 12.20 34.16
CA GLY A 85 0.11 12.12 33.43
C GLY A 85 0.25 12.14 31.90
N GLY A 86 1.38 11.73 31.36
CA GLY A 86 1.68 11.74 29.92
C GLY A 86 1.01 10.65 29.09
N LEU A 87 0.25 9.73 29.69
CA LEU A 87 -0.31 8.56 29.00
C LEU A 87 -1.71 8.80 28.42
N GLY A 88 -2.24 10.02 28.47
CA GLY A 88 -3.67 10.29 28.26
C GLY A 88 -4.17 10.20 26.82
N ASP A 89 -3.26 10.22 25.86
CA ASP A 89 -3.58 10.10 24.43
C ASP A 89 -3.55 8.65 23.94
N LEU A 90 -3.19 7.69 24.81
CA LEU A 90 -3.12 6.27 24.49
C LEU A 90 -4.49 5.61 24.68
N ALA A 91 -4.89 4.78 23.72
CA ALA A 91 -6.12 4.01 23.77
C ALA A 91 -5.86 2.50 23.81
N VAL A 92 -6.90 1.73 24.10
CA VAL A 92 -6.88 0.27 23.93
C VAL A 92 -6.49 -0.10 22.49
N ASP A 93 -5.72 -1.18 22.36
CA ASP A 93 -5.14 -1.70 21.11
C ASP A 93 -4.04 -0.83 20.48
N ASP A 94 -3.67 0.30 21.11
CA ASP A 94 -2.47 1.02 20.69
C ASP A 94 -1.22 0.21 21.05
N LYS A 95 -0.26 0.20 20.12
CA LYS A 95 1.05 -0.39 20.33
C LYS A 95 2.01 0.69 20.86
N ILE A 96 2.80 0.32 21.85
CA ILE A 96 3.84 1.18 22.42
C ILE A 96 5.20 0.50 22.38
N ARG A 97 6.26 1.29 22.32
CA ARG A 97 7.65 0.86 22.51
C ARG A 97 8.24 1.57 23.71
N ILE A 98 8.89 0.80 24.56
CA ILE A 98 9.51 1.25 25.80
C ILE A 98 11.02 1.11 25.66
N ILE A 99 11.74 2.18 25.98
CA ILE A 99 13.19 2.25 25.93
C ILE A 99 13.71 2.94 27.19
N GLY A 100 14.79 2.42 27.76
CA GLY A 100 15.48 3.00 28.91
C GLY A 100 15.01 2.46 30.26
N SER A 101 14.24 1.38 30.27
CA SER A 101 13.92 0.60 31.46
C SER A 101 14.99 -0.47 31.70
N ALA A 102 15.16 -0.87 32.97
CA ALA A 102 16.10 -1.92 33.34
C ALA A 102 15.65 -3.31 32.87
N SER A 103 14.33 -3.59 32.93
CA SER A 103 13.79 -4.93 32.64
C SER A 103 12.62 -4.95 31.65
N ASN A 104 12.05 -3.79 31.30
CA ASN A 104 10.79 -3.71 30.56
C ASN A 104 10.94 -3.08 29.16
N ASP A 105 12.17 -2.97 28.63
CA ASP A 105 12.38 -2.53 27.25
C ASP A 105 11.75 -3.51 26.25
N GLY A 106 10.92 -3.00 25.34
CA GLY A 106 10.18 -3.84 24.41
C GLY A 106 8.96 -3.17 23.79
N ASP A 107 8.23 -3.96 23.01
CA ASP A 107 6.98 -3.55 22.35
C ASP A 107 5.78 -4.19 23.06
N TYR A 108 4.78 -3.39 23.37
CA TYR A 108 3.59 -3.82 24.11
C TYR A 108 2.33 -3.31 23.43
N THR A 109 1.22 -4.03 23.65
CA THR A 109 -0.11 -3.61 23.22
C THR A 109 -0.94 -3.28 24.45
N ILE A 110 -1.61 -2.13 24.41
CA ILE A 110 -2.46 -1.66 25.51
C ILE A 110 -3.74 -2.47 25.52
N THR A 111 -4.07 -3.03 26.68
CA THR A 111 -5.27 -3.83 26.91
C THR A 111 -6.36 -3.06 27.63
N VAL A 112 -5.97 -2.08 28.46
CA VAL A 112 -6.91 -1.21 29.18
C VAL A 112 -6.36 0.21 29.19
N ASP A 113 -7.21 1.14 28.77
CA ASP A 113 -7.01 2.58 28.97
C ASP A 113 -7.43 2.96 30.39
N GLY A 114 -6.47 3.35 31.22
CA GLY A 114 -6.68 3.88 32.57
C GLY A 114 -6.58 5.40 32.64
N GLY A 115 -6.53 6.08 31.50
CA GLY A 115 -6.38 7.52 31.33
C GLY A 115 -4.94 8.02 31.52
N ALA A 116 -4.83 9.34 31.71
CA ALA A 116 -3.55 10.06 31.72
C ALA A 116 -2.46 9.49 32.66
N GLY A 117 -2.85 8.92 33.80
CA GLY A 117 -1.91 8.43 34.80
C GLY A 117 -1.54 6.95 34.67
N SER A 118 -2.22 6.17 33.82
CA SER A 118 -1.89 4.75 33.70
C SER A 118 -2.54 4.03 32.53
N ILE A 119 -1.86 2.99 32.05
CA ILE A 119 -2.34 2.02 31.07
C ILE A 119 -2.05 0.61 31.56
N SER A 120 -2.76 -0.39 31.04
CA SER A 120 -2.43 -1.80 31.29
C SER A 120 -2.03 -2.54 30.02
N VAL A 121 -1.10 -3.47 30.17
CA VAL A 121 -0.66 -4.41 29.13
C VAL A 121 -1.05 -5.84 29.51
N ALA A 122 -0.80 -6.81 28.63
CA ALA A 122 -1.15 -8.19 28.90
C ALA A 122 -0.46 -8.72 30.18
N THR A 123 -1.14 -9.59 30.91
CA THR A 123 -0.62 -10.25 32.12
C THR A 123 0.71 -10.97 31.86
N GLY A 124 1.69 -10.76 32.74
CA GLY A 124 3.00 -11.40 32.67
C GLY A 124 3.91 -10.85 31.57
N SER A 125 3.65 -9.63 31.10
CA SER A 125 4.49 -8.89 30.15
C SER A 125 5.53 -8.02 30.84
N LEU A 126 5.27 -7.55 32.07
CA LEU A 126 6.14 -6.65 32.82
C LEU A 126 6.78 -7.34 34.02
N THR A 127 7.93 -6.83 34.43
CA THR A 127 8.56 -7.08 35.73
C THR A 127 8.45 -5.81 36.57
N ASP A 128 8.10 -5.95 37.85
CA ASP A 128 8.05 -4.83 38.81
C ASP A 128 9.34 -3.99 38.76
N GLU A 129 9.18 -2.69 38.52
CA GLU A 129 10.28 -1.73 38.45
C GLU A 129 9.82 -0.34 38.92
N ASP A 130 10.42 0.12 40.02
CA ASP A 130 10.18 1.43 40.61
C ASP A 130 10.58 2.58 39.67
N PRO A 131 9.95 3.77 39.79
CA PRO A 131 10.33 4.92 38.99
C PRO A 131 11.71 5.45 39.43
N GLY A 132 12.56 5.81 38.46
CA GLY A 132 13.87 6.40 38.80
C GLY A 132 14.82 6.62 37.64
N GLU A 133 14.71 5.83 36.56
CA GLU A 133 15.50 6.00 35.34
C GLU A 133 14.71 6.79 34.28
N SER A 134 15.44 7.40 33.33
CA SER A 134 14.81 8.16 32.25
C SER A 134 14.23 7.22 31.20
N ILE A 135 12.94 6.91 31.34
CA ILE A 135 12.21 6.04 30.42
C ILE A 135 11.59 6.89 29.32
N ILE A 136 11.55 6.35 28.10
CA ILE A 136 10.86 6.94 26.95
C ILE A 136 9.87 5.93 26.39
N ILE A 137 8.62 6.37 26.24
CA ILE A 137 7.54 5.59 25.64
C ILE A 137 7.15 6.22 24.31
N TYR A 138 7.25 5.45 23.25
CA TYR A 138 6.78 5.80 21.92
C TYR A 138 5.46 5.10 21.64
N GLN A 139 4.49 5.79 21.05
CA GLN A 139 3.42 5.11 20.33
C GLN A 139 3.98 4.66 18.99
N ILE A 140 3.82 3.38 18.69
CA ILE A 140 4.20 2.80 17.41
C ILE A 140 2.93 2.50 16.60
N PRO A 141 3.01 2.52 15.26
CA PRO A 141 1.87 2.26 14.41
C PRO A 141 1.22 0.90 14.71
N LYS A 142 -0.12 0.87 14.66
CA LYS A 142 -0.90 -0.36 14.68
C LYS A 142 -1.43 -0.68 13.29
N GLU A 143 -1.64 -1.97 13.03
CA GLU A 143 -2.35 -2.40 11.82
C GLU A 143 -3.80 -1.91 11.89
N VAL A 144 -4.30 -1.36 10.79
CA VAL A 144 -5.71 -0.95 10.65
C VAL A 144 -6.44 -1.96 9.79
N ALA A 145 -7.47 -2.60 10.35
CA ALA A 145 -8.27 -3.61 9.64
C ALA A 145 -9.09 -3.04 8.47
N SER A 146 -9.34 -1.72 8.47
CA SER A 146 -10.03 -1.01 7.40
C SER A 146 -9.38 0.36 7.22
N PRO A 147 -8.32 0.47 6.40
CA PRO A 147 -7.67 1.73 6.12
C PRO A 147 -8.64 2.76 5.53
N ASP A 148 -8.53 4.00 5.99
CA ASP A 148 -9.28 5.15 5.48
C ASP A 148 -8.34 6.25 4.96
N GLU A 149 -8.90 7.38 4.52
CA GLU A 149 -8.13 8.51 3.98
C GLU A 149 -7.15 9.14 4.99
N THR A 150 -7.32 8.86 6.29
CA THR A 150 -6.45 9.35 7.37
C THR A 150 -5.35 8.36 7.77
N SER A 151 -5.47 7.11 7.33
CA SER A 151 -4.61 6.01 7.76
C SER A 151 -3.19 6.05 7.15
N HIS A 152 -3.02 6.68 5.98
CA HIS A 152 -1.73 6.76 5.29
C HIS A 152 -1.58 8.10 4.57
N VAL A 153 -1.33 9.17 5.31
CA VAL A 153 -1.31 10.52 4.77
C VAL A 153 -0.19 10.70 3.75
N ASN A 154 1.00 10.12 3.94
CA ASN A 154 2.09 10.22 2.97
C ASN A 154 1.85 9.34 1.74
N LEU A 155 1.28 8.14 1.89
CA LEU A 155 0.84 7.35 0.73
C LEU A 155 -0.23 8.09 -0.07
N ASN A 156 -1.24 8.64 0.60
CA ASN A 156 -2.32 9.41 -0.04
C ASN A 156 -1.78 10.67 -0.73
N ARG A 157 -0.78 11.34 -0.14
CA ARG A 157 -0.04 12.45 -0.79
C ARG A 157 0.75 11.99 -2.01
N MET A 158 1.36 10.81 -1.96
CA MET A 158 2.11 10.25 -3.08
C MET A 158 1.18 9.85 -4.24
N LEU A 159 0.08 9.18 -3.94
CA LEU A 159 -0.94 8.75 -4.91
C LEU A 159 -1.67 9.94 -5.53
N SER A 160 -2.05 10.95 -4.74
CA SER A 160 -2.64 12.18 -5.28
C SER A 160 -1.68 12.91 -6.22
N LEU A 161 -0.39 12.97 -5.88
CA LEU A 161 0.62 13.55 -6.77
C LEU A 161 0.85 12.69 -8.03
N ALA A 162 0.68 11.37 -7.94
CA ALA A 162 0.68 10.50 -9.11
C ALA A 162 -0.51 10.80 -10.03
N VAL A 163 -1.72 10.93 -9.48
CA VAL A 163 -2.92 11.31 -10.24
C VAL A 163 -2.72 12.64 -10.98
N VAL A 164 -2.11 13.63 -10.33
CA VAL A 164 -1.75 14.90 -10.99
C VAL A 164 -0.81 14.66 -12.17
N CYS A 165 0.25 13.84 -12.01
CA CYS A 165 1.14 13.49 -13.12
C CYS A 165 0.39 12.80 -14.27
N TYR A 166 -0.56 11.92 -13.98
CA TYR A 166 -1.37 11.26 -15.00
C TYR A 166 -2.24 12.27 -15.77
N VAL A 167 -2.94 13.16 -15.07
CA VAL A 167 -3.77 14.20 -15.71
C VAL A 167 -2.92 15.13 -16.57
N MET A 168 -1.75 15.54 -16.09
CA MET A 168 -0.80 16.35 -16.86
C MET A 168 -0.31 15.61 -18.12
N ALA A 169 -0.11 14.29 -18.05
CA ALA A 169 0.24 13.49 -19.23
C ALA A 169 -0.90 13.44 -20.26
N GLN A 170 -2.17 13.37 -19.83
CA GLN A 170 -3.33 13.36 -20.73
C GLN A 170 -3.58 14.71 -21.40
N LEU A 171 -3.20 15.81 -20.74
CA LEU A 171 -3.33 17.17 -21.27
C LEU A 171 -2.13 17.62 -22.11
N ALA A 172 -1.02 16.89 -22.06
CA ALA A 172 0.19 17.22 -22.82
C ALA A 172 -0.06 17.01 -24.32
N VAL A 173 0.21 18.06 -25.11
CA VAL A 173 0.10 18.02 -26.57
C VAL A 173 1.36 17.44 -27.20
N ASP A 174 2.52 17.70 -26.59
CA ASP A 174 3.80 17.21 -27.07
C ASP A 174 4.07 15.78 -26.55
N PRO A 175 4.41 14.82 -27.44
CA PRO A 175 4.68 13.44 -27.06
C PRO A 175 5.82 13.29 -26.04
N LYS A 176 6.77 14.23 -26.04
CA LYS A 176 7.89 14.24 -25.09
C LYS A 176 7.44 14.59 -23.67
N GLU A 177 6.55 15.57 -23.54
CA GLU A 177 6.00 15.97 -22.25
C GLU A 177 5.05 14.91 -21.71
N GLN A 178 4.24 14.32 -22.60
CA GLN A 178 3.40 13.18 -22.26
C GLN A 178 4.23 12.01 -21.69
N GLY A 179 5.32 11.64 -22.36
CA GLY A 179 6.23 10.59 -21.88
C GLY A 179 6.90 10.94 -20.54
N TYR A 180 7.28 12.21 -20.35
CA TYR A 180 7.86 12.69 -19.10
C TYR A 180 6.89 12.55 -17.91
N TYR A 181 5.66 13.05 -18.04
CA TYR A 181 4.67 12.98 -16.98
C TYR A 181 4.21 11.54 -16.71
N MET A 182 4.14 10.70 -17.75
CA MET A 182 3.81 9.28 -17.59
C MET A 182 4.92 8.52 -16.85
N ASN A 183 6.19 8.84 -17.10
CA ASN A 183 7.31 8.28 -16.34
C ASN A 183 7.24 8.69 -14.86
N LEU A 184 6.92 9.96 -14.58
CA LEU A 184 6.72 10.43 -13.21
C LEU A 184 5.54 9.77 -12.50
N PHE A 185 4.45 9.51 -13.21
CA PHE A 185 3.30 8.75 -12.69
C PHE A 185 3.73 7.34 -12.27
N TRP A 186 4.35 6.58 -13.17
CA TRP A 186 4.79 5.22 -12.88
C TRP A 186 5.85 5.15 -11.79
N ARG A 187 6.74 6.15 -11.70
CA ARG A 187 7.72 6.25 -10.62
C ARG A 187 7.08 6.54 -9.25
N LYS A 188 5.90 7.15 -9.22
CA LYS A 188 5.16 7.43 -7.98
C LYS A 188 4.20 6.29 -7.61
N VAL A 189 3.63 5.59 -8.58
CA VAL A 189 2.77 4.42 -8.34
C VAL A 189 3.61 3.16 -8.06
N GLY A 190 4.79 3.05 -8.67
CA GLY A 190 5.77 2.02 -8.39
C GLY A 190 6.43 2.28 -7.04
N ASP A 191 5.88 1.65 -5.99
CA ASP A 191 6.38 1.65 -4.62
C ASP A 191 7.88 1.26 -4.51
N SER A 192 8.48 1.67 -3.40
CA SER A 192 9.85 1.48 -2.91
C SER A 192 10.45 0.07 -3.06
N GLU A 193 9.67 -1.01 -3.09
CA GLU A 193 10.16 -2.36 -3.43
C GLU A 193 10.47 -2.52 -4.93
N SER A 194 9.75 -1.81 -5.81
CA SER A 194 10.07 -1.74 -7.24
C SER A 194 11.34 -0.92 -7.50
N ASN A 195 11.80 -0.05 -6.59
CA ASN A 195 13.10 0.63 -6.71
C ASN A 195 14.30 -0.31 -6.54
N LYS A 196 14.12 -1.54 -6.02
CA LYS A 196 15.17 -2.57 -6.02
C LYS A 196 15.26 -3.30 -7.36
N ARG A 197 14.20 -3.30 -8.17
CA ARG A 197 14.18 -3.94 -9.48
C ARG A 197 14.36 -2.87 -10.54
N GLN A 198 15.49 -2.91 -11.24
CA GLN A 198 15.72 -2.05 -12.40
C GLN A 198 14.61 -2.32 -13.44
N VAL A 199 13.59 -1.47 -13.47
CA VAL A 199 12.57 -1.50 -14.52
C VAL A 199 13.24 -1.02 -15.79
N ALA A 200 13.70 -1.96 -16.61
CA ALA A 200 14.23 -1.68 -17.94
C ALA A 200 13.04 -1.39 -18.87
N THR A 201 12.83 -0.12 -19.20
CA THR A 201 11.90 0.26 -20.28
C THR A 201 12.67 0.23 -21.59
N ILE A 202 12.38 -0.75 -22.45
CA ILE A 202 12.96 -0.82 -23.79
C ILE A 202 12.01 -0.07 -24.73
N MET A 203 12.44 1.09 -25.24
CA MET A 203 11.80 1.73 -26.38
C MET A 203 12.23 1.00 -27.66
N VAL A 204 11.29 0.37 -28.36
CA VAL A 204 11.54 -0.14 -29.71
C VAL A 204 11.41 1.04 -30.67
N SER A 205 12.53 1.60 -31.12
CA SER A 205 12.53 2.49 -32.28
C SER A 205 12.63 1.63 -33.54
N SER A 206 11.54 1.53 -34.30
CA SER A 206 11.59 0.89 -35.62
C SER A 206 12.52 1.70 -36.54
N PRO A 207 13.53 1.07 -37.19
CA PRO A 207 14.21 1.67 -38.32
C PRO A 207 13.42 1.36 -39.61
N TYR A 208 13.49 2.30 -40.55
CA TYR A 208 13.08 2.25 -41.97
C TYR A 208 11.79 2.98 -42.36
N ALA A 209 12.00 4.20 -42.88
CA ALA A 209 11.19 4.74 -43.96
C ALA A 209 11.49 3.94 -45.25
N ILE A 210 10.45 3.35 -45.87
CA ILE A 210 10.55 2.79 -47.22
C ILE A 210 10.45 3.97 -48.20
N LYS A 211 11.43 4.08 -49.10
CA LYS A 211 11.46 5.05 -50.21
C LYS A 211 10.38 4.75 -51.25
#